data_AF-A0A1G5Q2N6-F1
#
_entry.id   AF-A0A1G5Q2N6-F1
#
_cell.length_a   1.000
_cell.length_b   1.000
_cell.length_c   1.000
_cell.angle_alpha   90.00
_cell.angle_beta   90.00
_cell.angle_gamma   90.00
#
_symmetry.space_group_name_H-M   'P 1'
#
loop_
_entity.id
_entity.type
_entity.pdbx_description
1 polymer ?
#
loop_
_entity_poly.entity_id
_entity_poly.type
_entity_poly.pdbx_seq_one_letter_code
_entity_poly.pdbx_strand_id
1 'polypeptide(L)'
;MGFVVVFDVVKFRIRYPEFSSVSDVLLDTYFTEATLYLNNTAQSPVSDLEQRAMLLNILVAHIAELNRLSASGTAANPLVGRVSSASEGPVSVSADMGAVSERAAWFLQTKYGAMYWQATAQYRTMRYIPGSSPSHYPSYYYPRTQWRR
;
A
#
# COMPACT_ATOMS: atom_id res chain seq x y z
N MET A 1 -18.90 5.94 13.02
CA MET A 1 -17.57 5.51 13.48
C MET A 1 -16.70 5.27 12.27
N GLY A 2 -15.50 5.85 12.24
CA GLY A 2 -14.67 5.96 11.04
C GLY A 2 -14.00 4.65 10.64
N PHE A 3 -14.22 4.22 9.38
CA PHE A 3 -13.53 3.09 8.76
C PHE A 3 -12.18 3.53 8.16
N VAL A 4 -11.37 4.21 8.96
CA VAL A 4 -10.09 4.82 8.56
C VAL A 4 -9.03 4.42 9.57
N VAL A 5 -7.84 4.07 9.09
CA VAL A 5 -6.68 3.79 9.95
C VAL A 5 -6.09 5.10 10.44
N VAL A 6 -5.88 5.21 11.76
CA VAL A 6 -5.09 6.26 12.39
C VAL A 6 -3.69 5.73 12.62
N PHE A 7 -2.68 6.50 12.22
CA PHE A 7 -1.29 6.11 12.38
C PHE A 7 -0.86 6.15 13.85
N ASP A 8 -0.16 5.11 14.29
CA ASP A 8 0.33 4.95 15.66
C ASP A 8 1.84 4.77 15.60
N VAL A 9 2.56 5.85 15.89
CA VAL A 9 4.03 5.90 15.84
C VAL A 9 4.65 4.91 16.82
N VAL A 10 4.02 4.68 17.99
CA VAL A 10 4.53 3.76 19.01
C VAL A 10 4.46 2.32 18.49
N LYS A 11 3.30 1.91 17.96
CA LYS A 11 3.15 0.58 17.35
C LYS A 11 4.04 0.38 16.14
N PHE A 12 4.21 1.43 15.33
CA PHE A 12 5.13 1.40 14.19
C PHE A 12 6.57 1.12 14.64
N ARG A 13 7.06 1.86 15.65
CA ARG A 13 8.43 1.70 16.19
C ARG A 13 8.65 0.36 16.88
N ILE A 14 7.64 -0.21 17.53
CA ILE A 14 7.74 -1.57 18.09
C ILE A 14 8.01 -2.60 16.99
N ARG A 15 7.38 -2.44 15.82
CA ARG A 15 7.57 -3.36 14.69
C ARG A 15 8.85 -3.09 13.89
N TYR A 16 9.20 -1.83 13.73
CA TYR A 16 10.35 -1.39 12.93
C TYR A 16 11.30 -0.53 13.79
N PRO A 17 12.00 -1.15 14.76
CA PRO A 17 12.88 -0.43 15.69
C PRO A 17 14.01 0.35 14.99
N GLU A 18 14.39 -0.06 13.79
CA GLU A 18 15.39 0.58 12.93
C GLU A 18 15.04 2.03 12.51
N PHE A 19 13.77 2.43 12.61
CA PHE A 19 13.31 3.81 12.34
C PHE A 19 13.07 4.63 13.61
N SER A 20 13.58 4.17 14.77
CA SER A 20 13.44 4.89 16.05
C SER A 20 14.05 6.30 16.04
N SER A 21 15.04 6.56 15.18
CA SER A 21 15.69 7.87 15.04
C SER A 21 14.94 8.85 14.12
N VAL A 22 13.93 8.39 13.35
CA VAL A 22 13.14 9.25 12.47
C VAL A 22 12.14 10.05 13.30
N SER A 23 12.02 11.35 13.06
CA SER A 23 11.10 12.21 13.83
C SER A 23 9.64 11.84 13.60
N ASP A 24 8.80 12.05 14.61
CA ASP A 24 7.36 11.73 14.56
C ASP A 24 6.67 12.48 13.42
N VAL A 25 7.00 13.76 13.23
CA VAL A 25 6.49 14.61 12.15
C VAL A 25 6.80 14.02 10.78
N LEU A 26 8.02 13.49 10.58
CA LEU A 26 8.39 12.87 9.31
C LEU A 26 7.62 11.55 9.07
N LEU A 27 7.43 10.75 10.12
CA LEU A 27 6.66 9.52 10.01
C LEU A 27 5.18 9.79 9.67
N ASP A 28 4.60 10.86 10.21
CA ASP A 28 3.24 11.30 9.84
C ASP A 28 3.14 11.75 8.38
N THR A 29 4.16 12.46 7.87
CA THR A 29 4.21 12.79 6.44
C THR A 29 4.33 11.55 5.56
N TYR A 30 5.18 10.59 5.94
CA TYR A 30 5.30 9.32 5.19
C TYR A 30 4.02 8.48 5.27
N PHE A 31 3.27 8.54 6.37
CA PHE A 31 1.96 7.91 6.45
C PHE A 31 0.97 8.57 5.50
N THR A 32 0.96 9.90 5.44
CA THR A 32 0.13 10.64 4.49
C THR A 32 0.47 10.23 3.05
N GLU A 33 1.77 10.14 2.71
CA GLU A 33 2.24 9.64 1.41
C GLU A 33 1.82 8.18 1.15
N ALA A 34 1.91 7.31 2.16
CA ALA A 34 1.47 5.91 2.05
C ALA A 34 -0.01 5.79 1.65
N THR A 35 -0.86 6.73 2.09
CA THR A 35 -2.28 6.73 1.73
C THR A 35 -2.56 7.01 0.24
N LEU A 36 -1.58 7.55 -0.50
CA LEU A 36 -1.69 7.72 -1.96
C LEU A 36 -1.63 6.38 -2.69
N TYR A 37 -0.91 5.41 -2.14
CA TYR A 37 -0.74 4.07 -2.73
C TYR A 37 -1.81 3.07 -2.24
N LEU A 38 -2.28 3.25 -1.01
CA LEU A 38 -3.35 2.44 -0.43
C LEU A 38 -4.44 3.34 0.12
N ASN A 39 -5.61 3.29 -0.51
CA ASN A 39 -6.79 4.05 -0.09
C ASN A 39 -7.13 3.74 1.39
N ASN A 40 -7.11 4.77 2.24
CA ASN A 40 -7.40 4.66 3.67
C ASN A 40 -8.86 4.96 4.03
N THR A 41 -9.72 5.21 3.05
CA THR A 41 -11.16 5.48 3.27
C THR A 41 -11.97 4.19 3.42
N ALA A 42 -13.25 4.33 3.74
CA ALA A 42 -14.19 3.20 3.83
C ALA A 42 -14.31 2.40 2.51
N GLN A 43 -13.93 2.98 1.38
CA GLN A 43 -13.98 2.35 0.05
C GLN A 43 -12.71 1.58 -0.33
N SER A 44 -11.77 1.43 0.61
CA SER A 44 -10.56 0.64 0.36
C SER A 44 -10.88 -0.79 -0.05
N PRO A 45 -10.11 -1.40 -0.99
CA PRO A 45 -10.23 -2.83 -1.28
C PRO A 45 -9.85 -3.71 -0.09
N VAL A 46 -9.12 -3.18 0.89
CA VAL A 46 -8.77 -3.84 2.15
C VAL A 46 -9.79 -3.44 3.21
N SER A 47 -10.81 -4.29 3.41
CA SER A 47 -11.92 -4.02 4.33
C SER A 47 -11.54 -4.16 5.80
N ASP A 48 -10.62 -5.09 6.12
CA ASP A 48 -10.08 -5.28 7.47
C ASP A 48 -9.14 -4.12 7.84
N LEU A 49 -9.49 -3.38 8.90
CA LEU A 49 -8.73 -2.23 9.38
C LEU A 49 -7.35 -2.61 9.92
N GLU A 50 -7.23 -3.78 10.56
CA GLU A 50 -5.93 -4.22 11.09
C GLU A 50 -4.99 -4.58 9.95
N GLN A 51 -5.49 -5.28 8.93
CA GLN A 51 -4.71 -5.58 7.72
C GLN A 51 -4.33 -4.30 6.98
N ARG A 52 -5.26 -3.35 6.84
CA ARG A 52 -4.98 -2.07 6.19
C ARG A 52 -3.91 -1.29 6.95
N ALA A 53 -3.99 -1.24 8.28
CA ALA A 53 -2.96 -0.61 9.11
C ALA A 53 -1.61 -1.31 8.94
N MET A 54 -1.61 -2.64 8.85
CA MET A 54 -0.43 -3.43 8.60
C MET A 54 0.25 -3.04 7.28
N LEU A 55 -0.53 -2.97 6.21
CA LEU A 55 -0.06 -2.63 4.86
C LEU A 55 0.42 -1.18 4.76
N LEU A 56 -0.31 -0.23 5.35
CA LEU A 56 0.11 1.17 5.44
C LEU A 56 1.43 1.31 6.20
N ASN A 57 1.60 0.61 7.33
CA ASN A 57 2.85 0.63 8.08
C ASN A 57 4.04 0.06 7.28
N ILE A 58 3.82 -0.97 6.46
CA ILE A 58 4.87 -1.48 5.55
C ILE A 58 5.25 -0.42 4.50
N LEU A 59 4.27 0.32 3.95
CA LEU A 59 4.54 1.43 3.02
C LEU A 59 5.31 2.58 3.69
N VAL A 60 4.95 2.95 4.92
CA VAL A 60 5.69 3.97 5.68
C VAL A 60 7.15 3.55 5.85
N ALA A 61 7.40 2.29 6.23
CA ALA A 61 8.75 1.74 6.34
C ALA A 61 9.50 1.75 4.98
N HIS A 62 8.81 1.44 3.87
CA HIS A 62 9.40 1.52 2.54
C HIS A 62 9.84 2.94 2.18
N ILE A 63 8.97 3.93 2.39
CA ILE A 63 9.24 5.34 2.11
C ILE A 63 10.35 5.86 3.03
N ALA A 64 10.29 5.54 4.32
CA ALA A 64 11.32 5.90 5.28
C ALA A 64 12.68 5.34 4.89
N GLU A 65 12.76 4.09 4.42
CA GLU A 65 14.02 3.48 3.96
C GLU A 65 14.56 4.13 2.68
N LEU A 66 13.70 4.44 1.71
CA LEU A 66 14.09 5.19 0.51
C LEU A 66 14.67 6.57 0.86
N ASN A 67 14.06 7.25 1.84
CA ASN A 67 14.53 8.56 2.31
C ASN A 67 15.75 8.44 3.25
N ARG A 68 15.93 7.32 3.95
CA ARG A 68 17.10 7.04 4.79
C ARG A 68 18.37 6.86 3.95
N LEU A 69 18.26 6.20 2.80
CA LEU A 69 19.33 6.10 1.80
C LEU A 69 19.82 7.48 1.32
N SER A 70 19.02 8.53 1.51
CA SER A 70 19.38 9.92 1.23
C SER A 70 19.98 10.70 2.41
N ALA A 71 19.94 10.17 3.63
CA ALA A 71 20.24 10.90 4.87
C ALA A 71 21.64 10.65 5.46
N SER A 72 22.43 9.73 4.89
CA SER A 72 23.78 9.38 5.36
C SER A 72 24.88 10.41 5.03
N GLY A 73 24.52 11.68 4.80
CA GLY A 73 25.46 12.78 4.50
C GLY A 73 25.96 12.81 3.04
N THR A 74 25.64 11.78 2.26
CA THR A 74 25.76 11.79 0.80
C THR A 74 24.47 12.39 0.24
N ALA A 75 24.57 13.28 -0.76
CA ALA A 75 23.40 13.87 -1.43
C ALA A 75 22.34 12.80 -1.70
N ALA A 76 21.08 13.15 -1.43
CA ALA A 76 19.93 12.26 -1.58
C ALA A 76 20.08 11.41 -2.83
N ASN A 77 20.20 10.08 -2.69
CA ASN A 77 20.62 9.23 -3.79
C ASN A 77 19.64 9.43 -4.96
N PRO A 78 20.02 10.16 -6.03
CA PRO A 78 19.07 10.57 -7.07
C PRO A 78 18.76 9.39 -8.02
N LEU A 79 19.38 8.24 -7.76
CA LEU A 79 19.25 7.03 -8.56
C LEU A 79 17.92 6.33 -8.26
N VAL A 80 16.96 6.58 -9.15
CA VAL A 80 15.76 5.75 -9.28
C VAL A 80 16.13 4.53 -10.13
N GLY A 81 16.33 3.37 -9.49
CA GLY A 81 16.73 2.13 -10.17
C GLY A 81 17.27 1.06 -9.20
N ARG A 82 17.37 -0.20 -9.65
CA ARG A 82 17.99 -1.27 -8.84
C ARG A 82 19.48 -0.98 -8.64
N VAL A 83 19.95 -0.99 -7.39
CA VAL A 83 21.37 -1.15 -7.10
C VAL A 83 21.70 -2.64 -7.28
N SER A 84 22.21 -3.02 -8.45
CA SER A 84 22.58 -4.42 -8.76
C SER A 84 23.95 -4.81 -8.19
N SER A 85 24.73 -3.84 -7.72
CA SER A 85 26.00 -4.05 -7.02
C SER A 85 26.30 -2.87 -6.09
N ALA A 86 26.74 -3.19 -4.87
CA ALA A 86 27.40 -2.24 -3.98
C ALA A 86 28.72 -2.89 -3.53
N SER A 87 29.85 -2.19 -3.75
CA SER A 87 31.18 -2.66 -3.35
C SER A 87 31.70 -1.73 -2.26
N GLU A 88 31.84 -2.24 -1.05
CA GLU A 88 32.47 -1.54 0.06
C GLU A 88 33.77 -2.30 0.41
N GLY A 89 34.85 -2.00 -0.33
CA GLY A 89 36.08 -2.80 -0.27
C GLY A 89 35.92 -4.21 -0.87
N PRO A 90 36.65 -5.24 -0.40
CA PRO A 90 36.69 -6.58 -1.01
C PRO A 90 35.37 -7.38 -0.85
N VAL A 91 34.33 -6.79 -0.28
CA VAL A 91 33.02 -7.44 -0.09
C VAL A 91 32.05 -6.87 -1.12
N SER A 92 31.64 -7.74 -2.05
CA SER A 92 30.57 -7.45 -3.00
C SER A 92 29.33 -8.26 -2.64
N VAL A 93 28.19 -7.58 -2.54
CA VAL A 93 26.88 -8.23 -2.37
C VAL A 93 26.11 -8.08 -3.68
N SER A 94 25.78 -9.21 -4.31
CA SER A 94 24.90 -9.28 -5.47
C SER A 94 23.56 -9.83 -5.02
N ALA A 95 22.49 -9.05 -5.18
CA ALA A 95 21.13 -9.47 -4.89
C ALA A 95 20.33 -9.48 -6.20
N ASP A 96 19.94 -10.66 -6.67
CA ASP A 96 19.14 -10.83 -7.89
C ASP A 96 17.73 -11.34 -7.60
N MET A 97 16.75 -10.74 -8.28
CA MET A 97 15.32 -11.08 -8.22
C MET A 97 14.77 -11.41 -9.62
N GLY A 98 15.64 -11.56 -10.63
CA GLY A 98 15.24 -11.85 -12.01
C GLY A 98 14.52 -10.69 -12.71
N ALA A 99 13.69 -11.01 -13.69
CA ALA A 99 12.94 -10.02 -14.47
C ALA A 99 11.82 -9.38 -13.64
N VAL A 100 11.90 -8.07 -13.43
CA VAL A 100 10.93 -7.30 -12.66
C VAL A 100 10.04 -6.53 -13.62
N SER A 101 8.72 -6.69 -13.52
CA SER A 101 7.78 -5.85 -14.27
C SER A 101 7.90 -4.38 -13.84
N GLU A 102 7.73 -3.42 -14.75
CA GLU A 102 7.78 -1.98 -14.45
C GLU A 102 6.91 -1.60 -13.23
N ARG A 103 5.73 -2.22 -13.10
CA ARG A 103 4.77 -2.01 -11.99
C ARG A 103 5.31 -2.42 -10.61
N ALA A 104 6.28 -3.31 -10.58
CA ALA A 104 6.91 -3.82 -9.36
C ALA A 104 8.25 -3.12 -9.05
N ALA A 105 8.85 -2.42 -10.03
CA ALA A 105 10.22 -1.93 -9.95
C ALA A 105 10.48 -1.01 -8.76
N TRP A 106 9.57 -0.08 -8.47
CA TRP A 106 9.68 0.82 -7.32
C TRP A 106 9.62 0.08 -5.98
N PHE A 107 8.65 -0.82 -5.83
CA PHE A 107 8.46 -1.59 -4.62
C PHE A 107 9.66 -2.51 -4.32
N LEU A 108 10.32 -3.05 -5.34
CA LEU A 108 11.47 -3.93 -5.15
C LEU A 108 12.79 -3.21 -4.81
N GLN A 109 12.76 -1.89 -4.60
CA GLN A 109 13.96 -1.13 -4.15
C GLN A 109 14.31 -1.37 -2.68
N THR A 110 13.35 -1.83 -1.85
CA THR A 110 13.58 -2.11 -0.42
C THR A 110 12.94 -3.43 -0.01
N LYS A 111 13.38 -4.00 1.12
CA LYS A 111 12.75 -5.21 1.69
C LYS A 111 11.27 -5.00 2.04
N TYR A 112 10.91 -3.80 2.51
CA TYR A 112 9.53 -3.48 2.89
C TYR A 112 8.63 -3.34 1.67
N GLY A 113 9.11 -2.65 0.63
CA GLY A 113 8.36 -2.55 -0.62
C GLY A 113 8.16 -3.92 -1.27
N ALA A 114 9.16 -4.81 -1.24
CA ALA A 114 9.01 -6.18 -1.72
C ALA A 114 7.96 -6.97 -0.91
N MET A 115 7.96 -6.82 0.41
CA MET A 115 6.95 -7.43 1.29
C MET A 115 5.54 -6.90 0.97
N TYR A 116 5.38 -5.57 0.83
CA TYR A 116 4.11 -4.96 0.44
C TYR A 116 3.65 -5.48 -0.91
N TRP A 117 4.56 -5.53 -1.89
CA TRP A 117 4.26 -6.02 -3.22
C TRP A 117 3.72 -7.45 -3.17
N GLN A 118 4.33 -8.35 -2.40
CA GLN A 118 3.80 -9.71 -2.28
C GLN A 118 2.47 -9.75 -1.51
N ALA A 119 2.37 -9.03 -0.39
CA ALA A 119 1.18 -9.04 0.45
C ALA A 119 -0.09 -8.53 -0.27
N THR A 120 0.07 -7.58 -1.20
CA THR A 120 -1.07 -7.04 -1.95
C THR A 120 -1.34 -7.73 -3.28
N ALA A 121 -0.69 -8.86 -3.59
CA ALA A 121 -0.87 -9.54 -4.87
C ALA A 121 -2.34 -9.85 -5.19
N GLN A 122 -3.11 -10.30 -4.20
CA GLN A 122 -4.54 -10.59 -4.33
C GLN A 122 -5.40 -9.37 -4.72
N TYR A 123 -4.97 -8.16 -4.37
CA TYR A 123 -5.72 -6.92 -4.64
C TYR A 123 -5.39 -6.31 -6.00
N ARG A 124 -4.38 -6.84 -6.72
CA ARG A 124 -3.93 -6.34 -8.02
C ARG A 124 -4.41 -7.20 -9.19
N THR A 125 -5.37 -8.08 -8.95
CA THR A 125 -6.03 -8.91 -9.97
C THR A 125 -7.31 -8.24 -10.48
N MET A 126 -7.83 -8.71 -11.61
CA MET A 126 -9.10 -8.24 -12.15
C MET A 126 -10.24 -8.56 -11.18
N ARG A 127 -11.05 -7.55 -10.84
CA ARG A 127 -12.30 -7.73 -10.09
C ARG A 127 -13.49 -7.62 -11.06
N TYR A 128 -14.26 -8.68 -11.19
CA TYR A 128 -15.50 -8.67 -11.97
C TYR A 128 -16.59 -7.92 -11.18
N ILE A 129 -17.16 -6.88 -11.79
CA ILE A 129 -18.34 -6.18 -11.27
C ILE A 129 -19.49 -6.53 -12.23
N PRO A 130 -20.49 -7.32 -11.81
CA PRO A 130 -21.62 -7.63 -12.67
C PRO A 130 -22.36 -6.34 -13.02
N GLY A 131 -22.71 -6.19 -14.31
CA GLY A 131 -23.56 -5.09 -14.74
C GLY A 131 -24.92 -5.17 -14.02
N SER A 132 -25.40 -4.03 -13.53
CA SER A 132 -26.78 -3.94 -13.08
C SER A 132 -27.69 -3.99 -14.31
N SER A 133 -28.36 -5.13 -14.54
CA SER A 133 -29.39 -5.21 -15.59
C SER A 133 -30.52 -4.24 -15.23
N PRO A 134 -30.91 -3.30 -16.13
CA PRO A 134 -32.05 -2.42 -15.91
C PRO A 134 -33.41 -3.13 -15.86
N SER A 135 -33.47 -4.48 -15.88
CA SER A 135 -34.72 -5.24 -15.84
C SER A 135 -35.41 -5.23 -14.46
N HIS A 136 -35.52 -4.06 -13.82
CA HIS A 136 -36.71 -3.76 -13.03
C HIS A 136 -37.83 -3.46 -14.03
N TYR A 137 -38.56 -4.50 -14.42
CA TYR A 137 -39.81 -4.34 -15.15
C TYR A 137 -40.68 -3.30 -14.42
N PRO A 138 -41.25 -2.29 -15.11
CA PRO A 138 -42.16 -1.36 -14.47
C PRO A 138 -43.33 -2.15 -13.86
N SER A 139 -43.57 -1.98 -12.57
CA SER A 139 -44.64 -2.65 -11.81
C SER A 139 -46.05 -2.17 -12.17
N TYR A 140 -46.25 -1.60 -13.36
CA TYR A 140 -47.52 -1.08 -13.84
C TYR A 140 -48.45 -2.13 -14.47
N TYR A 141 -48.03 -3.40 -14.55
CA TYR A 141 -48.86 -4.52 -15.03
C TYR A 141 -49.51 -5.33 -13.89
N TYR A 142 -50.07 -4.65 -12.90
CA TYR A 142 -51.12 -5.26 -12.07
C TYR A 142 -52.46 -4.64 -12.45
N PRO A 143 -53.29 -5.29 -13.30
CA PRO A 143 -54.69 -4.94 -13.36
C PRO A 143 -55.27 -5.21 -11.97
N ARG A 144 -55.69 -4.14 -11.28
CA ARG A 144 -56.50 -4.22 -10.06
C ARG A 144 -57.73 -5.07 -10.38
N THR A 145 -57.70 -6.36 -10.07
CA THR A 145 -58.92 -7.15 -9.96
C THR A 145 -59.67 -6.61 -8.76
N GLN A 146 -60.66 -5.76 -9.05
CA GLN A 146 -61.59 -5.24 -8.08
C GLN A 146 -62.45 -6.39 -7.56
N TRP A 147 -62.09 -6.94 -6.40
CA TRP A 147 -63.05 -7.66 -5.59
C TRP A 147 -63.94 -6.62 -4.89
N ARG A 148 -65.07 -6.29 -5.52
CA ARG A 148 -66.21 -5.70 -4.81
C ARG A 148 -66.98 -6.85 -4.12
N ARG A 149 -67.37 -6.57 -2.87
CA ARG A 149 -68.14 -7.43 -1.96
C ARG A 149 -69.45 -7.92 -2.57
#